data_AF-D8QGG9-F1
#
_entry.id   AF-D8QGG9-F1
#
_cell.length_a   1.000
_cell.length_b   1.000
_cell.length_c   1.000
_cell.angle_alpha   90.00
_cell.angle_beta   90.00
_cell.angle_gamma   90.00
#
_symmetry.space_group_name_H-M   'P 1'
#
loop_
_entity.id
_entity.type
_entity.pdbx_description
1 polymer ?
#
loop_
_entity_poly.entity_id
_entity_poly.type
_entity_poly.pdbx_seq_one_letter_code
_entity_poly.pdbx_strand_id
1 'polypeptide(L)'
;MSLRKGSDVDEKDVGVVVRPVDDLKKLGYEQELARSRGLPHILFMTLAIMAVPYGLAAPLATSLVAGGPASMFWGLLLVSFLSLSIALSLGEIASKYPTSAGAYYWVYRLAPPRHRLVLSYITGWLIVAGDWMVSLSVTFGTAQLLVAGITIYHPEWEATAWQTYLIFLGVLLLTSVFCIFFNRYLPMLDILSAYWIAIGLVVMLVCLPVEAKAGRHSAEFAFTHFDTSFSGWPAGWTFFIGLFPAGYTFSAIGMTTAMAEEVHNASINLPRAIVWSVPIGCLMGIAFILPINFTLPDIGTLLEVPSGQPIAVMYTMIMGSQGGGFGMWFIIFGVGVFCSISINCAASRATWSFARDKALPFHATFAKIDTRSSDTSRDSSEDTIPLNAFLLCVAVQAVLGLIYLGSSAAFNAFVGVEVMCLGASYAIPVIVLLAGGRRGVKDAPYALGRCGWAVNVTAVLWVALEMVLFSMPAALPVDKSTMNYASVVFVGFAVISGVWYMINGRFHYNGPPGGNDCDEDSLEIPKPT
;
A
#
# COMPACT_ATOMS: atom_id res chain seq x y z
N MET A 1 -60.31 -30.47 -32.21
CA MET A 1 -60.40 -30.56 -30.74
C MET A 1 -59.16 -29.92 -30.14
N SER A 2 -59.21 -28.62 -29.84
CA SER A 2 -58.36 -27.99 -28.81
C SER A 2 -58.89 -26.58 -28.55
N LEU A 3 -59.00 -26.26 -27.28
CA LEU A 3 -59.71 -25.14 -26.68
C LEU A 3 -58.83 -23.91 -26.52
N ARG A 4 -59.51 -22.77 -26.46
CA ARG A 4 -59.04 -21.41 -26.20
C ARG A 4 -58.68 -21.21 -24.71
N LYS A 5 -57.56 -20.53 -24.42
CA LYS A 5 -57.21 -19.71 -23.23
C LYS A 5 -55.78 -19.19 -23.49
N GLY A 6 -55.42 -17.91 -23.47
CA GLY A 6 -55.92 -16.78 -22.72
C GLY A 6 -54.92 -16.45 -21.62
N SER A 7 -54.00 -15.51 -21.87
CA SER A 7 -53.48 -14.46 -20.96
C SER A 7 -52.10 -13.98 -21.44
N ASP A 8 -52.09 -12.73 -21.91
CA ASP A 8 -50.91 -11.88 -21.93
C ASP A 8 -50.40 -11.71 -20.49
N VAL A 9 -49.10 -11.90 -20.29
CA VAL A 9 -48.38 -11.39 -19.12
C VAL A 9 -47.27 -10.51 -19.65
N ASP A 10 -47.54 -9.21 -19.59
CA ASP A 10 -46.56 -8.13 -19.67
C ASP A 10 -45.54 -8.30 -18.53
N GLU A 11 -44.35 -8.79 -18.85
CA GLU A 11 -43.20 -8.72 -17.94
C GLU A 11 -42.45 -7.41 -18.19
N LYS A 12 -43.13 -6.30 -17.88
CA LYS A 12 -42.49 -5.00 -17.62
C LYS A 12 -42.37 -4.81 -16.12
N ASP A 13 -41.41 -5.50 -15.51
CA ASP A 13 -40.82 -5.05 -14.26
C ASP A 13 -39.43 -4.49 -14.56
N VAL A 14 -39.36 -3.16 -14.47
CA VAL A 14 -38.17 -2.34 -14.64
C VAL A 14 -37.27 -2.56 -13.43
N GLY A 15 -36.56 -3.69 -13.44
CA GLY A 15 -35.29 -3.78 -12.73
C GLY A 15 -34.31 -2.84 -13.41
N VAL A 16 -33.98 -1.72 -12.78
CA VAL A 16 -32.81 -0.93 -13.17
C VAL A 16 -31.59 -1.82 -12.92
N VAL A 17 -31.25 -2.65 -13.91
CA VAL A 17 -29.94 -3.27 -14.01
C VAL A 17 -28.98 -2.11 -14.23
N VAL A 18 -28.39 -1.62 -13.15
CA VAL A 18 -27.22 -0.74 -13.20
C VAL A 18 -26.17 -1.50 -14.01
N ARG A 19 -26.08 -1.22 -15.31
CA ARG A 19 -25.06 -1.82 -16.17
C ARG A 19 -23.72 -1.30 -15.64
N PRO A 20 -22.84 -2.16 -15.10
CA PRO A 20 -21.56 -1.69 -14.60
C PRO A 20 -20.79 -1.04 -15.74
N VAL A 21 -20.16 0.11 -15.45
CA VAL A 21 -19.31 0.85 -16.39
C VAL A 21 -17.98 0.08 -16.51
N ASP A 22 -18.06 -1.12 -17.08
CA ASP A 22 -16.94 -2.06 -17.20
C ASP A 22 -16.23 -1.95 -18.56
N ASP A 23 -16.58 -0.97 -19.39
CA ASP A 23 -15.96 -0.77 -20.69
C ASP A 23 -14.89 0.32 -20.55
N LEU A 24 -13.61 -0.08 -20.50
CA LEU A 24 -12.46 0.84 -20.49
C LEU A 24 -12.53 1.86 -21.62
N LYS A 25 -13.18 1.50 -22.75
CA LYS A 25 -13.42 2.42 -23.87
C LYS A 25 -14.24 3.64 -23.47
N LYS A 26 -15.20 3.50 -22.54
CA LYS A 26 -15.95 4.64 -22.00
C LYS A 26 -15.09 5.57 -21.14
N LEU A 27 -13.97 5.08 -20.64
CA LEU A 27 -12.97 5.84 -19.89
C LEU A 27 -11.82 6.32 -20.81
N GLY A 28 -11.92 6.04 -22.12
CA GLY A 28 -10.94 6.43 -23.13
C GLY A 28 -9.73 5.51 -23.25
N TYR A 29 -9.75 4.33 -22.60
CA TYR A 29 -8.66 3.35 -22.65
C TYR A 29 -9.00 2.12 -23.49
N GLU A 30 -8.00 1.57 -24.17
CA GLU A 30 -8.08 0.23 -24.75
C GLU A 30 -7.71 -0.84 -23.69
N GLN A 31 -8.34 -2.01 -23.77
CA GLN A 31 -8.06 -3.11 -22.86
C GLN A 31 -6.77 -3.83 -23.34
N GLU A 32 -5.65 -3.55 -22.68
CA GLU A 32 -4.34 -4.13 -23.03
C GLU A 32 -3.93 -5.30 -22.11
N LEU A 33 -4.50 -5.38 -20.90
CA LEU A 33 -4.27 -6.46 -19.93
C LEU A 33 -5.46 -7.43 -19.88
N ALA A 34 -5.21 -8.72 -19.64
CA ALA A 34 -6.27 -9.72 -19.53
C ALA A 34 -6.97 -9.65 -18.16
N ARG A 35 -8.30 -9.73 -18.14
CA ARG A 35 -9.07 -9.84 -16.88
C ARG A 35 -8.95 -11.26 -16.34
N SER A 36 -8.29 -11.42 -15.21
CA SER A 36 -8.00 -12.71 -14.58
C SER A 36 -8.43 -12.79 -13.11
N ARG A 37 -8.83 -11.67 -12.48
CA ARG A 37 -9.10 -11.60 -11.03
C ARG A 37 -10.57 -11.35 -10.70
N GLY A 38 -11.16 -12.27 -9.95
CA GLY A 38 -12.45 -12.06 -9.25
C GLY A 38 -12.29 -11.41 -7.87
N LEU A 39 -13.39 -11.16 -7.15
CA LEU A 39 -13.39 -10.52 -5.82
C LEU A 39 -12.44 -11.19 -4.80
N PRO A 40 -12.42 -12.52 -4.61
CA PRO A 40 -11.52 -13.14 -3.63
C PRO A 40 -10.05 -12.91 -3.97
N HIS A 41 -9.69 -12.98 -5.26
CA HIS A 41 -8.32 -12.79 -5.73
C HIS A 41 -7.82 -11.38 -5.43
N ILE A 42 -8.61 -10.36 -5.76
CA ILE A 42 -8.22 -8.96 -5.53
C ILE A 42 -8.23 -8.58 -4.04
N LEU A 43 -9.13 -9.18 -3.24
CA LEU A 43 -9.15 -8.99 -1.79
C LEU A 43 -7.90 -9.62 -1.14
N PHE A 44 -7.58 -10.87 -1.46
CA PHE A 44 -6.38 -11.53 -0.94
C PHE A 44 -5.09 -10.85 -1.40
N MET A 45 -5.04 -10.38 -2.65
CA MET A 45 -3.93 -9.56 -3.12
C MET A 45 -3.79 -8.27 -2.29
N THR A 46 -4.90 -7.57 -1.99
CA THR A 46 -4.86 -6.37 -1.15
C THR A 46 -4.35 -6.68 0.26
N LEU A 47 -4.79 -7.80 0.85
CA LEU A 47 -4.32 -8.26 2.16
C LEU A 47 -2.85 -8.69 2.13
N ALA A 48 -2.38 -9.28 1.03
CA ALA A 48 -0.98 -9.63 0.82
C ALA A 48 -0.09 -8.40 0.61
N ILE A 49 -0.60 -7.35 -0.04
CA ILE A 49 0.07 -6.05 -0.15
C ILE A 49 0.20 -5.39 1.23
N MET A 50 -0.89 -5.35 2.01
CA MET A 50 -0.85 -4.78 3.36
C MET A 50 0.03 -5.60 4.32
N ALA A 51 0.05 -6.93 4.14
CA ALA A 51 0.89 -7.86 4.88
C ALA A 51 0.90 -7.58 6.40
N VAL A 52 -0.29 -7.47 6.99
CA VAL A 52 -0.49 -6.84 8.32
C VAL A 52 0.52 -7.26 9.40
N PRO A 53 0.82 -8.56 9.62
CA PRO A 53 1.81 -8.94 10.63
C PRO A 53 3.20 -8.38 10.32
N TYR A 54 3.62 -8.39 9.05
CA TYR A 54 4.89 -7.83 8.63
C TYR A 54 4.89 -6.29 8.74
N GLY A 55 3.81 -5.62 8.32
CA GLY A 55 3.68 -4.16 8.41
C GLY A 55 3.75 -3.64 9.85
N LEU A 56 3.21 -4.41 10.81
CA LEU A 56 3.29 -4.08 12.23
C LEU A 56 4.64 -4.47 12.86
N ALA A 57 5.23 -5.57 12.39
CA ALA A 57 6.49 -6.08 12.93
C ALA A 57 7.70 -5.27 12.46
N ALA A 58 7.81 -4.99 11.15
CA ALA A 58 9.02 -4.42 10.57
C ALA A 58 9.45 -3.09 11.22
N PRO A 59 8.54 -2.12 11.47
CA PRO A 59 8.83 -0.92 12.25
C PRO A 59 8.48 -1.04 13.75
N LEU A 60 8.37 -2.24 14.33
CA LEU A 60 7.94 -2.44 15.72
C LEU A 60 8.73 -1.59 16.74
N ALA A 61 10.02 -1.40 16.50
CA ALA A 61 10.90 -0.58 17.33
C ALA A 61 10.33 0.84 17.57
N THR A 62 9.66 1.45 16.58
CA THR A 62 9.08 2.79 16.75
C THR A 62 7.95 2.78 17.77
N SER A 63 7.08 1.77 17.77
CA SER A 63 6.02 1.67 18.79
C SER A 63 6.58 1.32 20.16
N LEU A 64 7.66 0.53 20.24
CA LEU A 64 8.33 0.23 21.51
C LEU A 64 8.91 1.49 22.15
N VAL A 65 9.57 2.34 21.37
CA VAL A 65 10.04 3.67 21.83
C VAL A 65 8.87 4.59 22.20
N ALA A 66 7.77 4.48 21.44
CA ALA A 66 6.68 5.44 21.47
C ALA A 66 5.41 4.88 22.13
N GLY A 67 5.54 4.39 23.37
CA GLY A 67 4.40 4.01 24.21
C GLY A 67 4.21 2.51 24.44
N GLY A 68 4.87 1.64 23.69
CA GLY A 68 4.81 0.19 23.89
C GLY A 68 3.39 -0.39 23.73
N PRO A 69 2.95 -1.29 24.64
CA PRO A 69 1.71 -2.06 24.49
C PRO A 69 0.45 -1.24 24.20
N ALA A 70 0.21 -0.15 24.94
CA ALA A 70 -0.96 0.69 24.75
C ALA A 70 -0.98 1.36 23.38
N SER A 71 0.18 1.84 22.91
CA SER A 71 0.28 2.45 21.57
C SER A 71 0.10 1.40 20.47
N MET A 72 0.63 0.19 20.64
CA MET A 72 0.46 -0.89 19.67
C MET A 72 -1.02 -1.26 19.51
N PHE A 73 -1.73 -1.49 20.61
CA PHE A 73 -3.13 -1.94 20.54
C PHE A 73 -4.11 -0.83 20.17
N TRP A 74 -4.13 0.28 20.92
CA TRP A 74 -5.08 1.37 20.65
C TRP A 74 -4.72 2.16 19.40
N GLY A 75 -3.42 2.25 19.09
CA GLY A 75 -2.97 2.85 17.85
C GLY A 75 -3.42 2.08 16.62
N LEU A 76 -3.36 0.74 16.64
CA LEU A 76 -3.91 -0.09 15.58
C LEU A 76 -5.40 0.17 15.37
N LEU A 77 -6.21 0.21 16.44
CA LEU A 77 -7.65 0.45 16.34
C LEU A 77 -7.97 1.84 15.78
N LEU A 78 -7.27 2.87 16.27
CA LEU A 78 -7.44 4.25 15.82
C LEU A 78 -7.06 4.39 14.34
N VAL A 79 -5.88 3.92 13.95
CA VAL A 79 -5.41 4.01 12.56
C VAL A 79 -6.28 3.18 11.64
N SER A 80 -6.74 2.00 12.05
CA SER A 80 -7.67 1.18 11.24
C SER A 80 -8.98 1.92 10.98
N PHE A 81 -9.53 2.61 11.99
CA PHE A 81 -10.75 3.40 11.83
C PHE A 81 -10.54 4.60 10.89
N LEU A 82 -9.42 5.29 11.01
CA LEU A 82 -9.10 6.44 10.15
C LEU A 82 -8.76 5.99 8.71
N SER A 83 -8.03 4.89 8.56
CA SER A 83 -7.72 4.26 7.26
C SER A 83 -8.97 3.71 6.58
N LEU A 84 -9.96 3.25 7.34
CA LEU A 84 -11.25 2.86 6.78
C LEU A 84 -11.95 4.06 6.12
N SER A 85 -11.77 5.27 6.67
CA SER A 85 -12.31 6.48 6.05
C SER A 85 -11.66 6.76 4.70
N ILE A 86 -10.33 6.58 4.57
CA ILE A 86 -9.62 6.64 3.29
C ILE A 86 -10.18 5.57 2.34
N ALA A 87 -10.23 4.32 2.78
CA ALA A 87 -10.67 3.19 1.96
C ALA A 87 -12.12 3.37 1.43
N LEU A 88 -13.03 3.88 2.26
CA LEU A 88 -14.40 4.21 1.86
C LEU A 88 -14.42 5.31 0.80
N SER A 89 -13.68 6.40 1.00
CA SER A 89 -13.57 7.50 0.03
C SER A 89 -13.00 7.04 -1.31
N LEU A 90 -11.91 6.26 -1.28
CA LEU A 90 -11.29 5.71 -2.49
C LEU A 90 -12.21 4.70 -3.17
N GLY A 91 -12.90 3.84 -2.40
CA GLY A 91 -13.86 2.88 -2.92
C GLY A 91 -15.02 3.55 -3.66
N GLU A 92 -15.57 4.64 -3.12
CA GLU A 92 -16.63 5.39 -3.81
C GLU A 92 -16.16 5.94 -5.17
N ILE A 93 -14.98 6.56 -5.21
CA ILE A 93 -14.40 7.12 -6.45
C ILE A 93 -14.04 6.00 -7.44
N ALA A 94 -13.38 4.94 -6.98
CA ALA A 94 -12.98 3.79 -7.78
C ALA A 94 -14.17 3.05 -8.39
N SER A 95 -15.32 3.01 -7.69
CA SER A 95 -16.54 2.40 -8.23
C SER A 95 -17.08 3.14 -9.46
N LYS A 96 -16.91 4.47 -9.51
CA LYS A 96 -17.32 5.31 -10.63
C LYS A 96 -16.30 5.27 -11.78
N TYR A 97 -15.02 5.24 -11.44
CA TYR A 97 -13.91 5.33 -12.38
C TYR A 97 -12.89 4.19 -12.16
N PRO A 98 -13.23 2.93 -12.49
CA PRO A 98 -12.36 1.79 -12.25
C PRO A 98 -11.26 1.71 -13.34
N THR A 99 -10.13 2.38 -13.13
CA THR A 99 -8.98 2.39 -14.06
C THR A 99 -7.67 2.07 -13.36
N SER A 100 -6.71 1.45 -14.06
CA SER A 100 -5.35 1.20 -13.56
C SER A 100 -4.51 2.49 -13.43
N ALA A 101 -5.00 3.59 -13.98
CA ALA A 101 -4.47 4.93 -13.75
C ALA A 101 -4.82 5.47 -12.34
N GLY A 102 -5.80 4.87 -11.65
CA GLY A 102 -6.10 5.15 -10.25
C GLY A 102 -6.31 6.64 -9.94
N ALA A 103 -5.67 7.12 -8.87
CA ALA A 103 -5.94 8.43 -8.29
C ALA A 103 -5.66 9.62 -9.21
N TYR A 104 -4.64 9.55 -10.08
CA TYR A 104 -4.37 10.68 -10.98
C TYR A 104 -5.43 10.83 -12.07
N TYR A 105 -6.04 9.72 -12.52
CA TYR A 105 -7.19 9.76 -13.42
C TYR A 105 -8.41 10.37 -12.75
N TRP A 106 -8.67 9.99 -11.49
CA TRP A 106 -9.79 10.56 -10.71
C TRP A 106 -9.64 12.07 -10.55
N VAL A 107 -8.44 12.54 -10.21
CA VAL A 107 -8.16 13.98 -10.13
C VAL A 107 -8.41 14.67 -11.46
N TYR A 108 -7.98 14.10 -12.59
CA TYR A 108 -8.19 14.69 -13.90
C TYR A 108 -9.69 14.84 -14.25
N ARG A 109 -10.52 13.85 -13.87
CA ARG A 109 -11.97 13.85 -14.10
C ARG A 109 -12.75 14.74 -13.14
N LEU A 110 -12.31 14.84 -11.89
CA LEU A 110 -13.02 15.57 -10.84
C LEU A 110 -12.61 17.05 -10.74
N ALA A 111 -11.39 17.38 -11.16
CA ALA A 111 -10.84 18.73 -11.02
C ALA A 111 -11.38 19.70 -12.08
N PRO A 112 -11.50 21.00 -11.76
CA PRO A 112 -11.89 22.01 -12.73
C PRO A 112 -10.88 22.10 -13.89
N PRO A 113 -11.32 22.43 -15.11
CA PRO A 113 -10.49 22.42 -16.32
C PRO A 113 -9.18 23.20 -16.21
N ARG A 114 -9.17 24.29 -15.42
CA ARG A 114 -7.99 25.14 -15.21
C ARG A 114 -6.84 24.43 -14.46
N HIS A 115 -7.15 23.51 -13.56
CA HIS A 115 -6.14 22.90 -12.67
C HIS A 115 -5.98 21.39 -12.86
N ARG A 116 -6.88 20.74 -13.61
CA ARG A 116 -6.93 19.27 -13.74
C ARG A 116 -5.63 18.63 -14.23
N LEU A 117 -4.90 19.29 -15.13
CA LEU A 117 -3.64 18.77 -15.67
C LEU A 117 -2.53 18.77 -14.61
N VAL A 118 -2.34 19.91 -13.94
CA VAL A 118 -1.31 20.08 -12.90
C VAL A 118 -1.58 19.15 -11.72
N LEU A 119 -2.82 19.13 -11.22
CA LEU A 119 -3.17 18.31 -10.07
C LEU A 119 -3.08 16.82 -10.39
N SER A 120 -3.52 16.39 -11.58
CA SER A 120 -3.37 14.99 -12.03
C SER A 120 -1.90 14.61 -12.14
N TYR A 121 -1.07 15.48 -12.73
CA TYR A 121 0.37 15.23 -12.86
C TYR A 121 1.07 15.08 -11.50
N ILE A 122 0.82 16.00 -10.56
CA ILE A 122 1.36 15.92 -9.19
C ILE A 122 0.91 14.62 -8.51
N THR A 123 -0.37 14.29 -8.63
CA THR A 123 -0.93 13.07 -8.05
C THR A 123 -0.26 11.83 -8.62
N GLY A 124 -0.06 11.75 -9.94
CA GLY A 124 0.59 10.60 -10.58
C GLY A 124 2.04 10.42 -10.18
N TRP A 125 2.79 11.52 -10.03
CA TRP A 125 4.16 11.47 -9.49
C TRP A 125 4.21 11.03 -8.03
N LEU A 126 3.26 11.46 -7.20
CA LEU A 126 3.16 11.01 -5.81
C LEU A 126 2.85 9.50 -5.73
N ILE A 127 1.98 8.98 -6.60
CA ILE A 127 1.71 7.53 -6.69
C ILE A 127 2.98 6.78 -7.06
N VAL A 128 3.61 7.13 -8.19
CA VAL A 128 4.78 6.37 -8.69
C VAL A 128 5.96 6.47 -7.73
N ALA A 129 6.20 7.64 -7.12
CA ALA A 129 7.22 7.78 -6.10
C ALA A 129 6.89 6.96 -4.85
N GLY A 130 5.64 7.02 -4.36
CA GLY A 130 5.17 6.23 -3.23
C GLY A 130 5.33 4.72 -3.49
N ASP A 131 4.90 4.24 -4.65
CA ASP A 131 5.00 2.84 -5.09
C ASP A 131 6.46 2.36 -5.17
N TRP A 132 7.40 3.21 -5.62
CA TRP A 132 8.82 2.89 -5.59
C TRP A 132 9.38 2.84 -4.17
N MET A 133 8.99 3.79 -3.30
CA MET A 133 9.46 3.82 -1.90
C MET A 133 8.90 2.67 -1.07
N VAL A 134 7.63 2.32 -1.23
CA VAL A 134 7.01 1.18 -0.52
C VAL A 134 7.63 -0.13 -1.00
N SER A 135 7.86 -0.31 -2.30
CA SER A 135 8.56 -1.49 -2.84
C SER A 135 9.97 -1.63 -2.28
N LEU A 136 10.72 -0.51 -2.24
CA LEU A 136 12.06 -0.45 -1.63
C LEU A 136 12.03 -0.81 -0.14
N SER A 137 11.17 -0.14 0.63
CA SER A 137 11.11 -0.29 2.08
C SER A 137 10.72 -1.71 2.51
N VAL A 138 9.75 -2.33 1.84
CA VAL A 138 9.31 -3.71 2.11
C VAL A 138 10.41 -4.71 1.73
N THR A 139 11.00 -4.57 0.54
CA THR A 139 12.02 -5.51 0.05
C THR A 139 13.29 -5.42 0.92
N PHE A 140 13.68 -4.20 1.31
CA PHE A 140 14.82 -3.98 2.20
C PHE A 140 14.55 -4.41 3.64
N GLY A 141 13.36 -4.10 4.18
CA GLY A 141 12.94 -4.57 5.51
C GLY A 141 12.92 -6.10 5.58
N THR A 142 12.54 -6.77 4.48
CA THR A 142 12.59 -8.25 4.38
C THR A 142 14.05 -8.74 4.40
N ALA A 143 14.97 -8.02 3.77
CA ALA A 143 16.41 -8.32 3.85
C ALA A 143 16.99 -8.09 5.25
N GLN A 144 16.58 -7.02 5.95
CA GLN A 144 16.95 -6.81 7.35
C GLN A 144 16.37 -7.89 8.26
N LEU A 145 15.16 -8.37 7.97
CA LEU A 145 14.57 -9.49 8.69
C LEU A 145 15.36 -10.78 8.43
N LEU A 146 15.86 -11.01 7.21
CA LEU A 146 16.78 -12.12 6.90
C LEU A 146 18.05 -12.05 7.75
N VAL A 147 18.69 -10.86 7.81
CA VAL A 147 19.85 -10.62 8.67
C VAL A 147 19.51 -10.93 10.13
N ALA A 148 18.39 -10.44 10.65
CA ALA A 148 17.94 -10.71 12.00
C ALA A 148 17.71 -12.21 12.25
N GLY A 149 17.23 -12.96 11.26
CA GLY A 149 17.09 -14.42 11.36
C GLY A 149 18.42 -15.16 11.54
N ILE A 150 19.49 -14.70 10.89
CA ILE A 150 20.84 -15.27 11.04
C ILE A 150 21.34 -15.08 12.48
N THR A 151 21.06 -13.92 13.08
CA THR A 151 21.49 -13.60 14.47
C THR A 151 20.88 -14.52 15.53
N ILE A 152 19.77 -15.23 15.22
CA ILE A 152 19.18 -16.22 16.13
C ILE A 152 20.16 -17.35 16.45
N TYR A 153 20.91 -17.82 15.43
CA TYR A 153 21.88 -18.89 15.57
C TYR A 153 23.32 -18.38 15.72
N HIS A 154 23.59 -17.15 15.27
CA HIS A 154 24.90 -16.50 15.39
C HIS A 154 24.76 -15.11 16.05
N PRO A 155 24.55 -15.04 17.38
CA PRO A 155 24.26 -13.77 18.06
C PRO A 155 25.39 -12.74 18.00
N GLU A 156 26.64 -13.19 17.86
CA GLU A 156 27.81 -12.30 17.75
C GLU A 156 28.08 -11.81 16.33
N TRP A 157 27.35 -12.32 15.34
CA TRP A 157 27.49 -11.88 13.97
C TRP A 157 26.63 -10.66 13.71
N GLU A 158 27.27 -9.56 13.33
CA GLU A 158 26.60 -8.34 12.89
C GLU A 158 26.87 -8.13 11.39
N ALA A 159 25.80 -7.97 10.61
CA ALA A 159 25.91 -7.68 9.20
C ALA A 159 26.41 -6.24 8.99
N THR A 160 27.52 -6.10 8.29
CA THR A 160 27.99 -4.79 7.83
C THR A 160 27.03 -4.20 6.77
N ALA A 161 27.04 -2.87 6.60
CA ALA A 161 26.09 -2.20 5.71
C ALA A 161 26.11 -2.74 4.26
N TRP A 162 27.29 -3.09 3.74
CA TRP A 162 27.41 -3.66 2.39
C TRP A 162 26.87 -5.09 2.30
N GLN A 163 26.99 -5.90 3.37
CA GLN A 163 26.40 -7.24 3.42
C GLN A 163 24.88 -7.16 3.42
N THR A 164 24.29 -6.26 4.21
CA THR A 164 22.84 -6.01 4.21
C THR A 164 22.35 -5.55 2.83
N TYR A 165 23.10 -4.67 2.15
CA TYR A 165 22.77 -4.25 0.78
C TYR A 165 22.84 -5.41 -0.23
N LEU A 166 23.84 -6.30 -0.15
CA LEU A 166 23.90 -7.47 -1.03
C LEU A 166 22.77 -8.47 -0.77
N ILE A 167 22.40 -8.67 0.50
CA ILE A 167 21.24 -9.49 0.87
C ILE A 167 19.97 -8.86 0.29
N PHE A 168 19.82 -7.54 0.39
CA PHE A 168 18.73 -6.81 -0.25
C PHE A 168 18.68 -7.02 -1.76
N LEU A 169 19.80 -6.92 -2.47
CA LEU A 169 19.85 -7.22 -3.90
C LEU A 169 19.47 -8.67 -4.20
N GLY A 170 19.85 -9.62 -3.33
CA GLY A 170 19.43 -11.01 -3.42
C GLY A 170 17.92 -11.20 -3.27
N VAL A 171 17.30 -10.55 -2.28
CA VAL A 171 15.84 -10.57 -2.07
C VAL A 171 15.13 -9.89 -3.25
N LEU A 172 15.63 -8.74 -3.71
CA LEU A 172 15.09 -8.01 -4.86
C LEU A 172 15.16 -8.86 -6.14
N LEU A 173 16.27 -9.57 -6.37
CA LEU A 173 16.41 -10.48 -7.51
C LEU A 173 15.44 -11.67 -7.40
N LEU A 174 15.30 -12.25 -6.20
CA LEU A 174 14.36 -13.34 -5.96
C LEU A 174 12.92 -12.92 -6.28
N THR A 175 12.46 -11.80 -5.72
CA THR A 175 11.10 -11.28 -5.94
C THR A 175 10.90 -10.91 -7.41
N SER A 176 11.91 -10.33 -8.06
CA SER A 176 11.90 -10.01 -9.49
C SER A 176 11.75 -11.25 -10.37
N VAL A 177 12.44 -12.35 -10.07
CA VAL A 177 12.31 -13.61 -10.80
C VAL A 177 10.87 -14.14 -10.71
N PHE A 178 10.25 -14.08 -9.52
CA PHE A 178 8.85 -14.48 -9.35
C PHE A 178 7.89 -13.58 -10.15
N CYS A 179 8.05 -12.26 -10.09
CA CYS A 179 7.18 -11.34 -10.82
C CYS A 179 7.32 -11.46 -12.35
N ILE A 180 8.53 -11.70 -12.87
CA ILE A 180 8.79 -11.76 -14.32
C ILE A 180 8.40 -13.14 -14.90
N PHE A 181 8.87 -14.24 -14.29
CA PHE A 181 8.73 -15.57 -14.88
C PHE A 181 7.48 -16.33 -14.40
N PHE A 182 6.91 -15.95 -13.26
CA PHE A 182 5.77 -16.64 -12.65
C PHE A 182 4.52 -15.73 -12.55
N ASN A 183 4.41 -14.74 -13.42
CA ASN A 183 3.29 -13.78 -13.46
C ASN A 183 1.92 -14.49 -13.46
N ARG A 184 1.76 -15.55 -14.26
CA ARG A 184 0.54 -16.38 -14.30
C ARG A 184 0.14 -16.97 -12.94
N TYR A 185 1.14 -17.29 -12.10
CA TYR A 185 0.91 -17.91 -10.79
C TYR A 185 0.76 -16.88 -9.67
N LEU A 186 0.94 -15.58 -9.93
CA LEU A 186 0.79 -14.53 -8.92
C LEU A 186 -0.57 -14.57 -8.21
N PRO A 187 -1.72 -14.76 -8.90
CA PRO A 187 -3.01 -14.90 -8.20
C PRO A 187 -3.06 -16.10 -7.23
N MET A 188 -2.38 -17.19 -7.57
CA MET A 188 -2.26 -18.35 -6.69
C MET A 188 -1.31 -18.06 -5.51
N LEU A 189 -0.23 -17.31 -5.73
CA LEU A 189 0.68 -16.87 -4.67
C LEU A 189 -0.02 -15.92 -3.69
N ASP A 190 -0.90 -15.03 -4.15
CA ASP A 190 -1.70 -14.16 -3.28
C ASP A 190 -2.63 -14.99 -2.37
N ILE A 191 -3.25 -16.04 -2.90
CA ILE A 191 -4.07 -16.98 -2.12
C ILE A 191 -3.19 -17.74 -1.10
N LEU A 192 -2.03 -18.25 -1.54
CA LEU A 192 -1.09 -18.95 -0.67
C LEU A 192 -0.59 -18.04 0.45
N SER A 193 -0.29 -16.77 0.14
CA SER A 193 0.07 -15.73 1.10
C SER A 193 -1.02 -15.52 2.14
N ALA A 194 -2.30 -15.43 1.72
CA ALA A 194 -3.42 -15.30 2.65
C ALA A 194 -3.51 -16.49 3.62
N TYR A 195 -3.35 -17.73 3.12
CA TYR A 195 -3.29 -18.92 3.98
C TYR A 195 -2.07 -18.92 4.90
N TRP A 196 -0.90 -18.54 4.39
CA TRP A 196 0.33 -18.42 5.18
C TRP A 196 0.16 -17.45 6.34
N ILE A 197 -0.42 -16.27 6.07
CA ILE A 197 -0.70 -15.28 7.11
C ILE A 197 -1.72 -15.82 8.11
N ALA A 198 -2.82 -16.40 7.65
CA ALA A 198 -3.88 -16.91 8.53
C ALA A 198 -3.37 -18.01 9.47
N ILE A 199 -2.66 -19.01 8.92
CA ILE A 199 -2.05 -20.10 9.69
C ILE A 199 -0.99 -19.53 10.63
N GLY A 200 -0.12 -18.64 10.13
CA GLY A 200 0.92 -18.00 10.91
C GLY A 200 0.39 -17.22 12.11
N LEU A 201 -0.71 -16.48 11.93
CA LEU A 201 -1.40 -15.76 13.01
C LEU A 201 -1.95 -16.72 14.07
N VAL A 202 -2.60 -17.81 13.66
CA VAL A 202 -3.09 -18.83 14.60
C VAL A 202 -1.94 -19.45 15.38
N VAL A 203 -0.84 -19.78 14.70
CA VAL A 203 0.37 -20.33 15.33
C VAL A 203 0.95 -19.34 16.34
N MET A 204 1.13 -18.06 15.98
CA MET A 204 1.65 -17.05 16.92
C MET A 204 0.71 -16.81 18.10
N LEU A 205 -0.61 -16.77 17.86
CA LEU A 205 -1.63 -16.58 18.89
C LEU A 205 -1.63 -17.70 19.94
N VAL A 206 -1.23 -18.92 19.55
CA VAL A 206 -1.13 -20.07 20.46
C VAL A 206 0.27 -20.22 21.05
N CYS A 207 1.31 -20.24 20.21
CA CYS A 207 2.66 -20.58 20.63
C CYS A 207 3.28 -19.53 21.56
N LEU A 208 3.12 -18.24 21.28
CA LEU A 208 3.73 -17.19 22.11
C LEU A 208 3.17 -17.23 23.55
N PRO A 209 1.83 -17.23 23.78
CA PRO A 209 1.29 -17.27 25.14
C PRO A 209 1.49 -18.62 25.85
N VAL A 210 1.60 -19.73 25.12
CA VAL A 210 1.85 -21.07 25.70
C VAL A 210 3.28 -21.17 26.23
N GLU A 211 4.28 -20.78 25.45
CA GLU A 211 5.68 -20.86 25.88
C GLU A 211 6.02 -19.76 26.89
N ALA A 212 5.78 -18.49 26.52
CA ALA A 212 5.93 -17.29 27.36
C ALA A 212 7.09 -17.35 28.37
N LYS A 213 8.28 -17.78 27.92
CA LYS A 213 9.47 -17.98 28.78
C LYS A 213 10.03 -16.66 29.31
N ALA A 214 9.79 -15.57 28.58
CA ALA A 214 10.07 -14.20 29.02
C ALA A 214 9.10 -13.67 30.10
N GLY A 215 8.09 -14.45 30.47
CA GLY A 215 7.04 -14.05 31.41
C GLY A 215 5.72 -13.76 30.73
N ARG A 216 4.68 -13.58 31.55
CA ARG A 216 3.33 -13.21 31.12
C ARG A 216 2.91 -11.91 31.80
N HIS A 217 2.22 -11.08 31.05
CA HIS A 217 1.67 -9.83 31.54
C HIS A 217 0.17 -9.93 31.82
N SER A 218 -0.33 -9.06 32.70
CA SER A 218 -1.77 -8.93 32.95
C SER A 218 -2.47 -8.27 31.76
N ALA A 219 -3.79 -8.42 31.68
CA ALA A 219 -4.59 -7.68 30.70
C ALA A 219 -4.45 -6.16 30.87
N GLU A 220 -4.29 -5.69 32.11
CA GLU A 220 -4.00 -4.28 32.38
C GLU A 220 -2.71 -3.86 31.65
N PHE A 221 -1.60 -4.56 31.85
CA PHE A 221 -0.36 -4.22 31.14
C PHE A 221 -0.52 -4.28 29.61
N ALA A 222 -1.12 -5.36 29.09
CA ALA A 222 -1.24 -5.55 27.65
C ALA A 222 -2.08 -4.48 26.93
N PHE A 223 -3.04 -3.85 27.63
CA PHE A 223 -3.94 -2.84 27.06
C PHE A 223 -3.66 -1.40 27.49
N THR A 224 -3.02 -1.17 28.65
CA THR A 224 -2.89 0.17 29.25
C THR A 224 -1.45 0.56 29.58
N HIS A 225 -0.50 -0.37 29.56
CA HIS A 225 0.89 -0.01 29.82
C HIS A 225 1.41 0.93 28.74
N PHE A 226 1.87 2.10 29.19
CA PHE A 226 2.33 3.18 28.33
C PHE A 226 3.62 3.78 28.89
N ASP A 227 4.72 3.56 28.19
CA ASP A 227 6.03 4.10 28.56
C ASP A 227 6.46 5.22 27.61
N THR A 228 6.79 6.37 28.18
CA THR A 228 7.21 7.58 27.44
C THR A 228 8.71 7.85 27.55
N SER A 229 9.41 7.11 28.42
CA SER A 229 10.78 7.38 28.83
C SER A 229 11.78 7.33 27.67
N PHE A 230 11.56 6.47 26.67
CA PHE A 230 12.44 6.31 25.51
C PHE A 230 12.26 7.40 24.44
N SER A 231 11.08 8.02 24.35
CA SER A 231 10.76 8.95 23.25
C SER A 231 11.30 10.37 23.49
N GLY A 232 11.40 10.82 24.73
CA GLY A 232 11.71 12.21 25.07
C GLY A 232 10.62 13.23 24.68
N TRP A 233 9.51 12.78 24.06
CA TRP A 233 8.37 13.61 23.70
C TRP A 233 7.35 13.69 24.85
N PRO A 234 6.47 14.71 24.88
CA PRO A 234 5.32 14.72 25.78
C PRO A 234 4.40 13.53 25.50
N ALA A 235 3.81 12.95 26.55
CA ALA A 235 3.01 11.72 26.49
C ALA A 235 1.99 11.66 25.34
N GLY A 236 1.26 12.75 25.09
CA GLY A 236 0.29 12.80 23.99
C GLY A 236 0.94 12.63 22.61
N TRP A 237 2.09 13.27 22.39
CA TRP A 237 2.82 13.17 21.12
C TRP A 237 3.53 11.83 20.96
N THR A 238 4.04 11.26 22.06
CA THR A 238 4.59 9.90 22.10
C THR A 238 3.59 8.89 21.55
N PHE A 239 2.32 8.95 21.98
CA PHE A 239 1.28 8.06 21.45
C PHE A 239 1.10 8.20 19.93
N PHE A 240 1.11 9.43 19.40
CA PHE A 240 0.97 9.66 17.96
C PHE A 240 2.16 9.14 17.14
N ILE A 241 3.38 9.24 17.66
CA ILE A 241 4.57 8.64 17.02
C ILE A 241 4.43 7.12 16.96
N GLY A 242 3.91 6.51 18.02
CA GLY A 242 3.71 5.06 18.09
C GLY A 242 2.62 4.52 17.17
N LEU A 243 1.87 5.38 16.47
CA LEU A 243 0.94 4.99 15.40
C LEU A 243 1.63 4.57 14.10
N PHE A 244 2.94 4.84 13.98
CA PHE A 244 3.70 4.63 12.75
C PHE A 244 3.56 3.22 12.15
N PRO A 245 3.72 2.11 12.90
CA PRO A 245 3.57 0.77 12.31
C PRO A 245 2.19 0.49 11.74
N ALA A 246 1.14 0.97 12.39
CA ALA A 246 -0.21 0.84 11.87
C ALA A 246 -0.40 1.71 10.62
N GLY A 247 0.11 2.95 10.61
CA GLY A 247 0.05 3.82 9.43
C GLY A 247 0.76 3.21 8.22
N TYR A 248 1.97 2.68 8.42
CA TYR A 248 2.73 1.94 7.42
C TYR A 248 1.98 0.71 6.91
N THR A 249 1.28 -0.02 7.78
CA THR A 249 0.51 -1.21 7.37
C THR A 249 -0.66 -0.88 6.43
N PHE A 250 -1.34 0.25 6.67
CA PHE A 250 -2.52 0.64 5.91
C PHE A 250 -2.21 1.66 4.79
N SER A 251 -0.97 2.11 4.63
CA SER A 251 -0.58 3.06 3.58
C SER A 251 -0.79 2.51 2.16
N ALA A 252 -0.59 1.21 1.97
CA ALA A 252 -0.60 0.58 0.64
C ALA A 252 -2.00 0.17 0.11
N ILE A 253 -3.09 0.47 0.82
CA ILE A 253 -4.46 0.03 0.45
C ILE A 253 -4.83 0.45 -0.99
N GLY A 254 -4.41 1.65 -1.41
CA GLY A 254 -4.75 2.18 -2.73
C GLY A 254 -3.94 1.59 -3.89
N MET A 255 -2.85 0.88 -3.63
CA MET A 255 -2.02 0.26 -4.68
C MET A 255 -2.80 -0.78 -5.49
N THR A 256 -3.81 -1.41 -4.88
CA THR A 256 -4.72 -2.35 -5.56
C THR A 256 -5.41 -1.72 -6.78
N THR A 257 -5.55 -0.39 -6.82
CA THR A 257 -6.14 0.32 -7.97
C THR A 257 -5.34 0.16 -9.25
N ALA A 258 -4.01 -0.02 -9.16
CA ALA A 258 -3.16 -0.28 -10.32
C ALA A 258 -3.54 -1.59 -11.04
N MET A 259 -4.19 -2.52 -10.33
CA MET A 259 -4.65 -3.81 -10.87
C MET A 259 -6.05 -3.75 -11.48
N ALA A 260 -6.70 -2.59 -11.54
CA ALA A 260 -8.11 -2.48 -11.93
C ALA A 260 -8.40 -3.10 -13.31
N GLU A 261 -7.49 -2.96 -14.29
CA GLU A 261 -7.66 -3.52 -15.64
C GLU A 261 -7.66 -5.06 -15.68
N GLU A 262 -7.09 -5.71 -14.66
CA GLU A 262 -7.01 -7.17 -14.54
C GLU A 262 -8.20 -7.77 -13.74
N VAL A 263 -9.15 -6.94 -13.29
CA VAL A 263 -10.28 -7.33 -12.42
C VAL A 263 -11.60 -7.48 -13.21
N HIS A 264 -12.33 -8.57 -12.97
CA HIS A 264 -13.71 -8.73 -13.46
C HIS A 264 -14.66 -7.83 -12.68
N ASN A 265 -15.58 -7.13 -13.37
CA ASN A 265 -16.54 -6.20 -12.78
C ASN A 265 -15.85 -5.20 -11.82
N ALA A 266 -14.81 -4.53 -12.32
CA ALA A 266 -13.92 -3.68 -11.52
C ALA A 266 -14.68 -2.57 -10.78
N SER A 267 -15.76 -2.04 -11.36
CA SER A 267 -16.65 -1.05 -10.73
C SER A 267 -17.30 -1.52 -9.41
N ILE A 268 -17.37 -2.83 -9.16
CA ILE A 268 -17.99 -3.42 -7.96
C ILE A 268 -16.95 -4.16 -7.11
N ASN A 269 -16.06 -4.94 -7.73
CA ASN A 269 -15.15 -5.81 -7.00
C ASN A 269 -13.94 -5.06 -6.42
N LEU A 270 -13.39 -4.09 -7.14
CA LEU A 270 -12.30 -3.25 -6.65
C LEU A 270 -12.67 -2.46 -5.38
N PRO A 271 -13.78 -1.68 -5.36
CA PRO A 271 -14.12 -0.90 -4.17
C PRO A 271 -14.44 -1.78 -2.96
N ARG A 272 -15.07 -2.95 -3.18
CA ARG A 272 -15.30 -3.93 -2.11
C ARG A 272 -13.99 -4.46 -1.54
N ALA A 273 -13.01 -4.77 -2.38
CA ALA A 273 -11.72 -5.26 -1.94
C ALA A 273 -10.96 -4.23 -1.08
N ILE A 274 -10.91 -2.98 -1.56
CA ILE A 274 -10.30 -1.85 -0.85
C ILE A 274 -10.95 -1.68 0.54
N VAL A 275 -12.28 -1.58 0.59
CA VAL A 275 -13.00 -1.32 1.86
C VAL A 275 -12.92 -2.50 2.83
N TRP A 276 -13.12 -3.73 2.37
CA TRP A 276 -13.12 -4.92 3.24
C TRP A 276 -11.72 -5.31 3.71
N SER A 277 -10.67 -4.93 2.99
CA SER A 277 -9.28 -5.20 3.42
C SER A 277 -8.94 -4.55 4.76
N VAL A 278 -9.50 -3.37 5.07
CA VAL A 278 -9.22 -2.64 6.31
C VAL A 278 -9.75 -3.32 7.57
N PRO A 279 -11.06 -3.64 7.70
CA PRO A 279 -11.57 -4.32 8.89
C PRO A 279 -10.99 -5.73 9.05
N ILE A 280 -10.77 -6.46 7.94
CA ILE A 280 -10.10 -7.77 7.99
C ILE A 280 -8.66 -7.59 8.48
N GLY A 281 -7.94 -6.60 7.95
CA GLY A 281 -6.59 -6.27 8.37
C GLY A 281 -6.51 -5.84 9.83
N CYS A 282 -7.47 -5.08 10.33
CA CYS A 282 -7.56 -4.72 11.75
C CYS A 282 -7.69 -5.96 12.64
N LEU A 283 -8.58 -6.91 12.29
CA LEU A 283 -8.72 -8.16 13.03
C LEU A 283 -7.43 -9.00 13.01
N MET A 284 -6.74 -9.05 11.87
CA MET A 284 -5.44 -9.71 11.74
C MET A 284 -4.37 -9.03 12.60
N GLY A 285 -4.35 -7.70 12.64
CA GLY A 285 -3.45 -6.92 13.49
C GLY A 285 -3.72 -7.15 14.97
N ILE A 286 -4.99 -7.25 15.39
CA ILE A 286 -5.35 -7.59 16.77
C ILE A 286 -4.83 -8.99 17.12
N ALA A 287 -5.05 -9.97 16.24
CA ALA A 287 -4.55 -11.34 16.44
C ALA A 287 -3.01 -11.41 16.49
N PHE A 288 -2.32 -10.48 15.83
CA PHE A 288 -0.87 -10.36 15.87
C PHE A 288 -0.34 -9.67 17.14
N ILE A 289 -0.90 -8.50 17.50
CA ILE A 289 -0.41 -7.65 18.59
C ILE A 289 -0.71 -8.24 19.96
N LEU A 290 -1.90 -8.82 20.15
CA LEU A 290 -2.30 -9.36 21.46
C LEU A 290 -1.29 -10.35 22.06
N PRO A 291 -0.93 -11.46 21.39
CA PRO A 291 0.01 -12.41 21.96
C PRO A 291 1.38 -11.78 22.26
N ILE A 292 1.81 -10.81 21.45
CA ILE A 292 3.05 -10.05 21.69
C ILE A 292 2.93 -9.21 22.96
N ASN A 293 1.88 -8.39 23.12
CA ASN A 293 1.70 -7.56 24.31
C ASN A 293 1.60 -8.38 25.61
N PHE A 294 0.98 -9.56 25.57
CA PHE A 294 0.87 -10.46 26.72
C PHE A 294 2.18 -11.17 27.09
N THR A 295 3.16 -11.22 26.18
CA THR A 295 4.44 -11.93 26.37
C THR A 295 5.66 -11.04 26.15
N LEU A 296 5.45 -9.73 26.06
CA LEU A 296 6.48 -8.76 25.67
C LEU A 296 7.67 -8.82 26.64
N PRO A 297 8.89 -9.11 26.16
CA PRO A 297 10.10 -9.00 26.96
C PRO A 297 10.40 -7.55 27.37
N ASP A 298 11.46 -7.35 28.15
CA ASP A 298 11.93 -6.02 28.53
C ASP A 298 12.20 -5.15 27.29
N ILE A 299 11.57 -3.97 27.24
CA ILE A 299 11.62 -3.07 26.09
C ILE A 299 13.02 -2.51 25.88
N GLY A 300 13.76 -2.20 26.95
CA GLY A 300 15.12 -1.69 26.86
C GLY A 300 16.03 -2.67 26.13
N THR A 301 15.97 -3.95 26.52
CA THR A 301 16.72 -5.03 25.88
C THR A 301 16.39 -5.18 24.38
N LEU A 302 15.12 -4.99 23.99
CA LEU A 302 14.72 -5.06 22.59
C LEU A 302 15.24 -3.86 21.77
N LEU A 303 15.29 -2.67 22.37
CA LEU A 303 15.76 -1.45 21.71
C LEU A 303 17.29 -1.39 21.57
N GLU A 304 18.03 -2.15 22.39
CA GLU A 304 19.49 -2.23 22.32
C GLU A 304 20.01 -3.19 21.23
N VAL A 305 19.13 -3.85 20.47
CA VAL A 305 19.51 -4.80 19.41
C VAL A 305 20.28 -4.06 18.29
N PRO A 306 21.56 -4.41 18.01
CA PRO A 306 22.41 -3.67 17.06
C PRO A 306 21.86 -3.60 15.64
N SER A 307 21.15 -4.65 15.21
CA SER A 307 20.53 -4.71 13.87
C SER A 307 19.38 -3.70 13.70
N GLY A 308 18.89 -3.10 14.78
CA GLY A 308 17.70 -2.25 14.80
C GLY A 308 16.40 -3.01 14.54
N GLN A 309 16.44 -4.35 14.50
CA GLN A 309 15.30 -5.20 14.21
C GLN A 309 14.99 -6.15 15.38
N PRO A 310 14.14 -5.73 16.35
CA PRO A 310 13.94 -6.45 17.61
C PRO A 310 13.17 -7.78 17.48
N ILE A 311 12.47 -8.02 16.37
CA ILE A 311 11.52 -9.14 16.21
C ILE A 311 12.19 -10.51 16.48
N ALA A 312 13.37 -10.76 15.90
CA ALA A 312 14.03 -12.06 16.00
C ALA A 312 14.48 -12.37 17.44
N VAL A 313 15.01 -11.34 18.13
CA VAL A 313 15.42 -11.43 19.54
C VAL A 313 14.19 -11.59 20.44
N MET A 314 13.15 -10.81 20.21
CA MET A 314 11.88 -10.88 20.92
C MET A 314 11.29 -12.30 20.87
N TYR A 315 11.17 -12.90 19.69
CA TYR A 315 10.62 -14.24 19.57
C TYR A 315 11.51 -15.31 20.20
N THR A 316 12.83 -15.19 20.08
CA THR A 316 13.76 -16.11 20.75
C THR A 316 13.61 -16.04 22.28
N MET A 317 13.45 -14.84 22.85
CA MET A 317 13.22 -14.65 24.29
C MET A 317 11.88 -15.22 24.75
N ILE A 318 10.80 -14.95 24.00
CA ILE A 318 9.46 -15.46 24.33
C ILE A 318 9.42 -16.99 24.27
N MET A 319 10.00 -17.58 23.23
CA MET A 319 9.99 -19.03 23.02
C MET A 319 11.03 -19.76 23.88
N GLY A 320 12.02 -19.05 24.42
CA GLY A 320 13.12 -19.60 25.22
C GLY A 320 13.99 -20.64 24.49
N SER A 321 13.91 -20.70 23.17
CA SER A 321 14.71 -21.60 22.33
C SER A 321 14.96 -20.96 20.96
N GLN A 322 16.13 -21.23 20.38
CA GLN A 322 16.49 -20.75 19.04
C GLN A 322 15.55 -21.30 17.96
N GLY A 323 15.17 -22.58 18.07
CA GLY A 323 14.25 -23.21 17.12
C GLY A 323 12.84 -22.59 17.15
N GLY A 324 12.31 -22.30 18.35
CA GLY A 324 11.02 -21.62 18.49
C GLY A 324 11.07 -20.18 17.96
N GLY A 325 12.13 -19.44 18.30
CA GLY A 325 12.37 -18.09 17.78
C GLY A 325 12.45 -18.06 16.26
N PHE A 326 13.21 -18.99 15.66
CA PHE A 326 13.30 -19.15 14.21
C PHE A 326 11.95 -19.48 13.58
N GLY A 327 11.14 -20.35 14.20
CA GLY A 327 9.80 -20.70 13.71
C GLY A 327 8.87 -19.48 13.62
N MET A 328 8.82 -18.64 14.65
CA MET A 328 8.01 -17.41 14.65
C MET A 328 8.55 -16.37 13.67
N TRP A 329 9.86 -16.21 13.63
CA TRP A 329 10.54 -15.34 12.66
C TRP A 329 10.24 -15.76 11.21
N PHE A 330 10.28 -17.06 10.91
CA PHE A 330 10.07 -17.61 9.58
C PHE A 330 8.66 -17.33 9.04
N ILE A 331 7.66 -17.29 9.92
CA ILE A 331 6.31 -16.89 9.57
C ILE A 331 6.32 -15.45 9.04
N ILE A 332 6.88 -14.50 9.81
CA ILE A 332 6.92 -13.07 9.41
C ILE A 332 7.80 -12.84 8.19
N PHE A 333 8.93 -13.55 8.11
CA PHE A 333 9.79 -13.51 6.93
C PHE A 333 9.07 -13.98 5.67
N GLY A 334 8.33 -15.09 5.74
CA GLY A 334 7.50 -15.57 4.64
C GLY A 334 6.46 -14.54 4.21
N VAL A 335 5.78 -13.88 5.17
CA VAL A 335 4.84 -12.79 4.88
C VAL A 335 5.53 -11.63 4.15
N GLY A 336 6.73 -11.22 4.57
CA GLY A 336 7.51 -10.17 3.92
C GLY A 336 7.91 -10.52 2.48
N VAL A 337 8.28 -11.78 2.21
CA VAL A 337 8.60 -12.24 0.84
C VAL A 337 7.37 -12.18 -0.06
N PHE A 338 6.21 -12.70 0.40
CA PHE A 338 4.97 -12.63 -0.38
C PHE A 338 4.54 -11.18 -0.64
N CYS A 339 4.60 -10.34 0.39
CA CYS A 339 4.32 -8.90 0.29
C CYS A 339 5.22 -8.22 -0.75
N SER A 340 6.52 -8.49 -0.71
CA SER A 340 7.49 -7.93 -1.65
C SER A 340 7.17 -8.29 -3.10
N ILE A 341 6.71 -9.53 -3.36
CA ILE A 341 6.29 -9.97 -4.70
C ILE A 341 5.03 -9.19 -5.14
N SER A 342 3.98 -9.15 -4.32
CA SER A 342 2.71 -8.50 -4.68
C SER A 342 2.86 -6.99 -4.87
N ILE A 343 3.67 -6.32 -4.04
CA ILE A 343 3.94 -4.87 -4.14
C ILE A 343 4.76 -4.54 -5.39
N ASN A 344 5.82 -5.30 -5.69
CA ASN A 344 6.61 -5.07 -6.91
C ASN A 344 5.76 -5.25 -8.18
N CYS A 345 4.84 -6.22 -8.16
CA CYS A 345 3.86 -6.37 -9.24
C CYS A 345 2.97 -5.12 -9.36
N ALA A 346 2.37 -4.66 -8.27
CA ALA A 346 1.51 -3.48 -8.25
C ALA A 346 2.23 -2.21 -8.73
N ALA A 347 3.42 -1.95 -8.19
CA ALA A 347 4.25 -0.80 -8.54
C ALA A 347 4.63 -0.79 -10.04
N SER A 348 4.88 -1.96 -10.63
CA SER A 348 5.17 -2.07 -12.06
C SER A 348 4.00 -1.65 -12.95
N ARG A 349 2.76 -1.99 -12.56
CA ARG A 349 1.56 -1.63 -13.31
C ARG A 349 1.21 -0.16 -13.16
N ALA A 350 1.40 0.42 -11.98
CA ALA A 350 1.24 1.85 -11.76
C ALA A 350 2.27 2.68 -12.55
N THR A 351 3.54 2.24 -12.53
CA THR A 351 4.60 2.87 -13.33
C THR A 351 4.31 2.79 -14.83
N TRP A 352 3.80 1.64 -15.29
CA TRP A 352 3.39 1.44 -16.67
C TRP A 352 2.20 2.31 -17.07
N SER A 353 1.13 2.39 -16.25
CA SER A 353 -0.05 3.20 -16.57
C SER A 353 0.32 4.69 -16.67
N PHE A 354 1.18 5.18 -15.78
CA PHE A 354 1.66 6.56 -15.84
C PHE A 354 2.60 6.81 -17.03
N ALA A 355 3.40 5.82 -17.44
CA ALA A 355 4.16 5.88 -18.70
C ALA A 355 3.22 5.92 -19.91
N ARG A 356 2.16 5.12 -19.94
CA ARG A 356 1.18 5.08 -21.03
C ARG A 356 0.55 6.45 -21.29
N ASP A 357 0.32 7.22 -20.23
CA ASP A 357 -0.20 8.59 -20.30
C ASP A 357 0.86 9.68 -20.55
N LYS A 358 2.06 9.27 -21.01
CA LYS A 358 3.18 10.15 -21.42
C LYS A 358 3.72 11.07 -20.32
N ALA A 359 3.51 10.70 -19.05
CA ALA A 359 3.92 11.53 -17.93
C ALA A 359 5.37 11.31 -17.47
N LEU A 360 5.94 10.14 -17.76
CA LEU A 360 7.31 9.76 -17.39
C LEU A 360 8.37 10.12 -18.46
N PRO A 361 9.64 10.34 -18.06
CA PRO A 361 10.75 10.35 -18.99
C PRO A 361 10.86 9.01 -19.72
N PHE A 362 11.20 9.05 -21.00
CA PHE A 362 11.27 7.86 -21.86
C PHE A 362 9.99 7.01 -21.86
N HIS A 363 8.83 7.66 -21.72
CA HIS A 363 7.52 7.00 -21.65
C HIS A 363 7.29 5.99 -22.78
N ALA A 364 7.77 6.25 -24.00
CA ALA A 364 7.64 5.33 -25.14
C ALA A 364 8.30 3.96 -24.88
N THR A 365 9.38 3.93 -24.09
CA THR A 365 10.05 2.68 -23.70
C THR A 365 9.29 1.98 -22.58
N PHE A 366 8.91 2.71 -21.54
CA PHE A 366 8.29 2.13 -20.34
C PHE A 366 6.81 1.78 -20.51
N ALA A 367 6.10 2.46 -21.42
CA ALA A 367 4.72 2.13 -21.79
C ALA A 367 4.63 0.91 -22.71
N LYS A 368 5.75 0.51 -23.34
CA LYS A 368 5.76 -0.61 -24.28
C LYS A 368 5.51 -1.92 -23.52
N ILE A 369 4.44 -2.59 -23.89
CA ILE A 369 4.16 -3.96 -23.50
C ILE A 369 4.96 -4.89 -24.43
N ASP A 370 5.65 -5.87 -23.85
CA ASP A 370 6.33 -6.89 -24.65
C ASP A 370 5.33 -7.97 -25.05
N THR A 371 4.92 -7.98 -26.32
CA THR A 371 4.05 -9.02 -26.89
C THR A 371 4.83 -10.29 -27.26
N ARG A 372 6.16 -10.32 -27.11
CA ARG A 372 6.99 -11.41 -27.65
C ARG A 372 6.81 -12.77 -26.95
N SER A 373 6.19 -12.81 -25.78
CA SER A 373 5.78 -14.08 -25.15
C SER A 373 4.57 -14.73 -25.84
N SER A 374 3.93 -14.08 -26.82
CA SER A 374 2.76 -14.60 -27.53
C SER A 374 3.07 -15.47 -28.75
N ASP A 375 4.35 -15.63 -29.12
CA ASP A 375 4.74 -16.29 -30.38
C ASP A 375 5.08 -17.79 -30.23
N THR A 376 4.96 -18.34 -29.01
CA THR A 376 5.09 -19.79 -28.76
C THR A 376 3.72 -20.41 -28.52
N SER A 377 3.04 -20.79 -29.60
CA SER A 377 2.01 -21.83 -29.71
C SER A 377 1.53 -22.49 -28.39
N ARG A 378 0.78 -21.74 -27.56
CA ARG A 378 -0.12 -22.23 -26.48
C ARG A 378 -0.72 -21.04 -25.74
N ASP A 379 -1.96 -20.68 -26.06
CA ASP A 379 -2.92 -20.00 -25.15
C ASP A 379 -2.36 -18.78 -24.35
N SER A 380 -1.53 -17.96 -24.99
CA SER A 380 -0.56 -17.03 -24.35
C SER A 380 -1.08 -15.61 -24.16
N SER A 381 -2.40 -15.41 -23.99
CA SER A 381 -2.97 -14.08 -23.72
C SER A 381 -2.88 -13.65 -22.25
N GLU A 382 -2.50 -14.57 -21.35
CA GLU A 382 -2.47 -14.37 -19.90
C GLU A 382 -1.12 -13.87 -19.34
N ASP A 383 -0.05 -13.82 -20.14
CA ASP A 383 1.33 -13.51 -19.69
C ASP A 383 1.85 -12.13 -20.14
N THR A 384 0.95 -11.19 -20.38
CA THR A 384 1.32 -9.82 -20.79
C THR A 384 1.84 -9.02 -19.59
N ILE A 385 3.16 -8.79 -19.53
CA ILE A 385 3.81 -7.97 -18.50
C ILE A 385 4.50 -6.72 -19.09
N PRO A 386 4.41 -5.54 -18.46
CA PRO A 386 5.19 -4.36 -18.82
C PRO A 386 6.61 -4.49 -18.26
N LEU A 387 7.42 -5.36 -18.88
CA LEU A 387 8.77 -5.69 -18.42
C LEU A 387 9.67 -4.45 -18.25
N ASN A 388 9.59 -3.48 -19.18
CA ASN A 388 10.40 -2.27 -19.10
C ASN A 388 10.07 -1.41 -17.87
N ALA A 389 8.78 -1.26 -17.55
CA ALA A 389 8.35 -0.55 -16.34
C ALA A 389 8.76 -1.30 -15.07
N PHE A 390 8.66 -2.63 -15.08
CA PHE A 390 9.14 -3.47 -13.98
C PHE A 390 10.65 -3.30 -13.73
N LEU A 391 11.47 -3.38 -14.78
CA LEU A 391 12.91 -3.19 -14.68
C LEU A 391 13.29 -1.78 -14.20
N LEU A 392 12.50 -0.76 -14.56
CA LEU A 392 12.67 0.58 -14.00
C LEU A 392 12.44 0.58 -12.48
N CYS A 393 11.36 -0.04 -12.00
CA CYS A 393 11.10 -0.16 -10.56
C CYS A 393 12.25 -0.86 -9.83
N VAL A 394 12.77 -1.96 -10.39
CA VAL A 394 13.92 -2.70 -9.81
C VAL A 394 15.18 -1.84 -9.80
N ALA A 395 15.46 -1.12 -10.89
CA ALA A 395 16.63 -0.24 -11.00
C ALA A 395 16.56 0.92 -10.00
N VAL A 396 15.39 1.55 -9.86
CA VAL A 396 15.17 2.62 -8.87
C VAL A 396 15.40 2.09 -7.46
N GLN A 397 14.85 0.93 -7.11
CA GLN A 397 15.06 0.30 -5.81
C GLN A 397 16.55 -0.01 -5.56
N ALA A 398 17.25 -0.60 -6.53
CA ALA A 398 18.67 -0.94 -6.39
C ALA A 398 19.55 0.31 -6.17
N VAL A 399 19.25 1.41 -6.88
CA VAL A 399 19.98 2.69 -6.75
C VAL A 399 19.68 3.37 -5.43
N LEU A 400 18.40 3.47 -5.03
CA LEU A 400 18.02 4.09 -3.77
C LEU A 400 18.52 3.27 -2.56
N GLY A 401 18.60 1.95 -2.69
CA GLY A 401 19.20 1.07 -1.68
C GLY A 401 20.67 1.39 -1.37
N LEU A 402 21.42 1.99 -2.30
CA LEU A 402 22.82 2.39 -2.07
C LEU A 402 22.94 3.45 -0.97
N ILE A 403 21.88 4.23 -0.72
CA ILE A 403 21.88 5.25 0.34
C ILE A 403 22.14 4.62 1.71
N TYR A 404 21.70 3.37 1.91
CA TYR A 404 21.96 2.64 3.15
C TYR A 404 23.46 2.46 3.45
N LEU A 405 24.31 2.37 2.41
CA LEU A 405 25.77 2.26 2.59
C LEU A 405 26.38 3.52 3.22
N GLY A 406 25.75 4.68 3.02
CA GLY A 406 26.18 5.95 3.59
C GLY A 406 25.46 6.31 4.89
N SER A 407 24.15 6.04 4.97
CA SER A 407 23.34 6.36 6.14
C SER A 407 22.10 5.48 6.24
N SER A 408 22.01 4.67 7.31
CA SER A 408 20.81 3.92 7.67
C SER A 408 19.63 4.84 8.02
N ALA A 409 19.90 5.99 8.65
CA ALA A 409 18.88 6.99 8.97
C ALA A 409 18.24 7.60 7.71
N ALA A 410 19.06 7.99 6.73
CA ALA A 410 18.57 8.50 5.46
C ALA A 410 17.78 7.43 4.68
N PHE A 411 18.19 6.17 4.78
CA PHE A 411 17.45 5.06 4.17
C PHE A 411 16.11 4.80 4.87
N ASN A 412 16.08 4.75 6.19
CA ASN A 412 14.87 4.53 6.98
C ASN A 412 13.79 5.60 6.73
N ALA A 413 14.20 6.80 6.28
CA ALA A 413 13.27 7.84 5.86
C ALA A 413 12.35 7.40 4.70
N PHE A 414 12.75 6.44 3.86
CA PHE A 414 11.88 5.92 2.80
C PHE A 414 10.61 5.25 3.34
N VAL A 415 10.66 4.67 4.54
CA VAL A 415 9.49 4.09 5.22
C VAL A 415 8.47 5.18 5.58
N GLY A 416 8.92 6.39 5.94
CA GLY A 416 8.00 7.51 6.21
C GLY A 416 7.52 8.18 4.93
N VAL A 417 8.41 8.35 3.95
CA VAL A 417 8.12 9.03 2.67
C VAL A 417 7.10 8.25 1.86
N GLU A 418 7.15 6.92 1.85
CA GLU A 418 6.17 6.13 1.12
C GLU A 418 4.75 6.45 1.62
N VAL A 419 4.55 6.46 2.95
CA VAL A 419 3.24 6.74 3.55
C VAL A 419 2.79 8.16 3.22
N MET A 420 3.71 9.12 3.27
CA MET A 420 3.44 10.51 2.90
C MET A 420 3.04 10.66 1.43
N CYS A 421 3.76 10.01 0.51
CA CYS A 421 3.50 10.05 -0.92
C CYS A 421 2.17 9.38 -1.28
N LEU A 422 1.95 8.15 -0.79
CA LEU A 422 0.71 7.41 -1.03
C LEU A 422 -0.48 8.12 -0.38
N GLY A 423 -0.36 8.52 0.89
CA GLY A 423 -1.38 9.27 1.62
C GLY A 423 -1.76 10.56 0.89
N ALA A 424 -0.77 11.38 0.50
CA ALA A 424 -1.03 12.60 -0.27
C ALA A 424 -1.70 12.30 -1.61
N SER A 425 -1.28 11.24 -2.31
CA SER A 425 -1.89 10.83 -3.57
C SER A 425 -3.37 10.41 -3.42
N TYR A 426 -3.74 9.86 -2.27
CA TYR A 426 -5.12 9.46 -1.95
C TYR A 426 -5.95 10.65 -1.47
N ALA A 427 -5.34 11.61 -0.77
CA ALA A 427 -6.05 12.79 -0.29
C ALA A 427 -6.41 13.76 -1.42
N ILE A 428 -5.56 13.96 -2.43
CA ILE A 428 -5.83 14.92 -3.52
C ILE A 428 -7.17 14.65 -4.24
N PRO A 429 -7.50 13.44 -4.74
CA PRO A 429 -8.80 13.20 -5.36
C PRO A 429 -9.98 13.42 -4.40
N VAL A 430 -9.80 13.13 -3.10
CA VAL A 430 -10.83 13.35 -2.08
C VAL A 430 -11.04 14.85 -1.81
N ILE A 431 -9.96 15.64 -1.76
CA ILE A 431 -10.01 17.11 -1.63
C ILE A 431 -10.71 17.72 -2.84
N VAL A 432 -10.33 17.31 -4.05
CA VAL A 432 -10.96 17.78 -5.28
C VAL A 432 -12.43 17.40 -5.33
N LEU A 433 -12.79 16.19 -4.90
CA LEU A 433 -14.17 15.74 -4.79
C LEU A 433 -14.99 16.61 -3.81
N LEU A 434 -14.42 16.92 -2.64
CA LEU A 434 -15.04 17.80 -1.65
C LEU A 434 -15.23 19.22 -2.19
N ALA A 435 -14.20 19.78 -2.84
CA ALA A 435 -14.24 21.10 -3.47
C ALA A 435 -15.29 21.19 -4.59
N GLY A 436 -15.47 20.10 -5.34
CA GLY A 436 -16.51 19.95 -6.37
C GLY A 436 -17.91 19.65 -5.82
N GLY A 437 -18.12 19.71 -4.50
CA GLY A 437 -19.42 19.45 -3.87
C GLY A 437 -19.88 18.00 -3.95
N ARG A 438 -18.94 17.04 -4.06
CA ARG A 438 -19.19 15.60 -4.26
C ARG A 438 -20.04 15.25 -5.49
N ARG A 439 -20.14 16.14 -6.47
CA ARG A 439 -20.95 15.93 -7.69
C ARG A 439 -20.40 14.83 -8.60
N GLY A 440 -19.08 14.66 -8.64
CA GLY A 440 -18.42 13.69 -9.51
C GLY A 440 -18.58 12.22 -9.11
N VAL A 441 -19.12 11.93 -7.91
CA VAL A 441 -19.48 10.56 -7.48
C VAL A 441 -20.98 10.32 -7.49
N LYS A 442 -21.76 11.24 -8.10
CA LYS A 442 -23.19 11.02 -8.28
C LYS A 442 -23.42 9.76 -9.12
N ASP A 443 -24.34 8.92 -8.68
CA ASP A 443 -24.66 7.63 -9.31
C ASP A 443 -23.45 6.66 -9.37
N ALA A 444 -22.56 6.73 -8.38
CA ALA A 444 -21.52 5.72 -8.18
C ALA A 444 -22.16 4.39 -7.75
N PRO A 445 -21.73 3.24 -8.31
CA PRO A 445 -22.22 1.91 -7.90
C PRO A 445 -22.03 1.64 -6.41
N TYR A 446 -20.97 2.19 -5.82
CA TYR A 446 -20.72 2.18 -4.38
C TYR A 446 -20.82 3.61 -3.84
N ALA A 447 -22.03 4.03 -3.42
CA ALA A 447 -22.27 5.38 -2.94
C ALA A 447 -22.29 5.46 -1.40
N LEU A 448 -21.55 6.41 -0.83
CA LEU A 448 -21.57 6.71 0.62
C LEU A 448 -22.74 7.63 1.01
N GLY A 449 -23.44 8.19 0.02
CA GLY A 449 -24.54 9.11 0.23
C GLY A 449 -24.12 10.35 1.05
N ARG A 450 -24.93 10.69 2.05
CA ARG A 450 -24.71 11.87 2.91
C ARG A 450 -23.52 11.69 3.86
N CYS A 451 -23.26 10.47 4.31
CA CYS A 451 -22.13 10.16 5.20
C CYS A 451 -20.77 10.39 4.52
N GLY A 452 -20.73 10.38 3.19
CA GLY A 452 -19.49 10.61 2.44
C GLY A 452 -18.85 11.98 2.66
N TRP A 453 -19.59 13.00 3.12
CA TRP A 453 -18.97 14.27 3.54
C TRP A 453 -18.10 14.10 4.77
N ALA A 454 -18.63 13.48 5.83
CA ALA A 454 -17.89 13.24 7.07
C ALA A 454 -16.70 12.31 6.82
N VAL A 455 -16.92 11.22 6.08
CA VAL A 455 -15.88 10.24 5.74
C VAL A 455 -14.72 10.90 4.97
N ASN A 456 -15.03 11.68 3.93
CA ASN A 456 -14.01 12.36 3.14
C ASN A 456 -13.23 13.41 3.95
N VAL A 457 -13.91 14.17 4.82
CA VAL A 457 -13.24 15.16 5.66
C VAL A 457 -12.31 14.48 6.65
N THR A 458 -12.76 13.39 7.30
CA THR A 458 -11.92 12.60 8.21
C THR A 458 -10.71 12.02 7.49
N ALA A 459 -10.87 11.49 6.27
CA ALA A 459 -9.77 10.97 5.46
C ALA A 459 -8.71 12.05 5.18
N VAL A 460 -9.13 13.25 4.79
CA VAL A 460 -8.20 14.36 4.51
C VAL A 460 -7.48 14.85 5.77
N LEU A 461 -8.21 14.99 6.89
CA LEU A 461 -7.61 15.39 8.16
C LEU A 461 -6.61 14.35 8.68
N TRP A 462 -6.93 13.07 8.49
CA TRP A 462 -6.03 11.97 8.86
C TRP A 462 -4.74 12.00 8.05
N VAL A 463 -4.82 12.07 6.71
CA VAL A 463 -3.63 12.20 5.87
C VAL A 463 -2.82 13.45 6.23
N ALA A 464 -3.48 14.59 6.48
CA ALA A 464 -2.78 15.80 6.89
C ALA A 464 -2.02 15.64 8.21
N LEU A 465 -2.58 14.87 9.15
CA LEU A 465 -1.90 14.51 10.39
C LEU A 465 -0.74 13.55 10.14
N GLU A 466 -0.93 12.49 9.35
CA GLU A 466 0.12 11.53 8.97
C GLU A 466 1.35 12.22 8.36
N MET A 467 1.13 13.20 7.48
CA MET A 467 2.21 13.99 6.86
C MET A 467 3.11 14.66 7.90
N VAL A 468 2.52 15.17 8.99
CA VAL A 468 3.28 15.79 10.09
C VAL A 468 3.93 14.73 10.96
N LEU A 469 3.18 13.69 11.36
CA LEU A 469 3.66 12.64 12.25
C LEU A 469 4.87 11.92 11.66
N PHE A 470 4.82 11.55 10.38
CA PHE A 470 5.87 10.78 9.72
C PHE A 470 7.04 11.63 9.25
N SER A 471 6.95 12.96 9.43
CA SER A 471 8.07 13.88 9.30
C SER A 471 8.84 14.08 10.61
N MET A 472 8.29 13.66 11.76
CA MET A 472 8.92 13.83 13.07
C MET A 472 9.85 12.65 13.42
N PRO A 473 10.91 12.90 14.21
CA PRO A 473 11.79 11.85 14.72
C PRO A 473 11.10 10.99 15.79
N ALA A 474 11.47 9.71 15.85
CA ALA A 474 10.89 8.77 16.82
C ALA A 474 11.26 9.11 18.28
N ALA A 475 12.44 9.69 18.50
CA ALA A 475 12.92 10.07 19.83
C ALA A 475 13.66 11.42 19.83
N LEU A 476 13.74 12.05 21.00
CA LEU A 476 14.54 13.25 21.29
C LEU A 476 15.63 12.92 22.34
N PRO A 477 16.81 13.57 22.29
CA PRO A 477 17.24 14.60 21.32
C PRO A 477 17.61 14.02 19.95
N VAL A 478 17.58 14.88 18.92
CA VAL A 478 17.88 14.52 17.53
C VAL A 478 19.34 14.81 17.19
N ASP A 479 19.99 13.86 16.53
CA ASP A 479 21.28 14.04 15.86
C ASP A 479 21.21 13.58 14.39
N LYS A 480 22.36 13.59 13.69
CA LYS A 480 22.42 13.21 12.27
C LYS A 480 22.02 11.75 12.01
N SER A 481 22.19 10.87 12.98
CA SER A 481 21.86 9.44 12.91
C SER A 481 20.45 9.11 13.40
N THR A 482 19.83 9.97 14.22
CA THR A 482 18.47 9.76 14.75
C THR A 482 17.41 10.64 14.08
N MET A 483 17.81 11.59 13.24
CA MET A 483 16.89 12.43 12.48
C MET A 483 16.04 11.62 11.51
N ASN A 484 14.75 11.93 11.47
CA ASN A 484 13.87 11.46 10.41
C ASN A 484 13.99 12.39 9.19
N TYR A 485 14.59 11.87 8.11
CA TYR A 485 14.79 12.61 6.86
C TYR A 485 13.59 12.57 5.92
N ALA A 486 12.43 12.05 6.34
CA ALA A 486 11.29 11.83 5.46
C ALA A 486 10.80 13.11 4.77
N SER A 487 10.68 14.21 5.52
CA SER A 487 10.29 15.51 4.96
C SER A 487 11.27 16.01 3.88
N VAL A 488 12.57 15.81 4.08
CA VAL A 488 13.63 16.21 3.12
C VAL A 488 13.52 15.40 1.85
N VAL A 489 13.36 14.07 1.97
CA VAL A 489 13.21 13.18 0.81
C VAL A 489 11.90 13.46 0.07
N PHE A 490 10.79 13.67 0.78
CA PHE A 490 9.50 14.03 0.20
C PHE A 490 9.60 15.33 -0.63
N VAL A 491 10.17 16.39 -0.06
CA VAL A 491 10.40 17.66 -0.78
C VAL A 491 11.35 17.46 -1.96
N GLY A 492 12.39 16.66 -1.81
CA GLY A 492 13.32 16.32 -2.90
C GLY A 492 12.61 15.71 -4.11
N PHE A 493 11.74 14.72 -3.89
CA PHE A 493 10.93 14.13 -4.97
C PHE A 493 9.91 15.11 -5.54
N ALA A 494 9.28 15.94 -4.71
CA ALA A 494 8.38 16.98 -5.18
C ALA A 494 9.10 18.00 -6.09
N VAL A 495 10.34 18.38 -5.76
CA VAL A 495 11.17 19.25 -6.59
C VAL A 495 11.54 18.56 -7.91
N ILE A 496 11.94 17.28 -7.89
CA ILE A 496 12.24 16.52 -9.12
C ILE A 496 11.01 16.47 -10.04
N SER A 497 9.84 16.16 -9.48
CA SER A 497 8.56 16.18 -10.21
C SER A 497 8.25 17.56 -10.78
N GLY A 498 8.41 18.63 -9.99
CA GLY A 498 8.18 20.01 -10.42
C GLY A 498 9.14 20.46 -11.53
N VAL A 499 10.42 20.13 -11.43
CA VAL A 499 11.41 20.41 -12.49
C VAL A 499 11.04 19.66 -13.76
N TRP A 500 10.67 18.39 -13.66
CA TRP A 500 10.26 17.60 -14.81
C TRP A 500 8.95 18.11 -15.45
N TYR A 501 8.02 18.63 -14.64
CA TYR A 501 6.83 19.33 -15.13
C TYR A 501 7.22 20.56 -15.96
N MET A 502 8.16 21.37 -15.48
CA MET A 502 8.63 22.57 -16.18
C MET A 502 9.36 22.25 -17.49
N ILE A 503 10.12 21.15 -17.53
CA ILE A 503 10.89 20.75 -18.71
C ILE A 503 9.97 20.10 -19.76
N ASN A 504 9.13 19.16 -19.35
CA ASN A 504 8.40 18.27 -20.26
C ASN A 504 6.89 18.28 -20.02
N GLY A 505 6.46 18.14 -18.76
CA GLY A 505 5.04 17.98 -18.41
C GLY A 505 4.15 19.10 -18.96
N ARG A 506 4.57 20.37 -18.87
CA ARG A 506 3.79 21.52 -19.36
C ARG A 506 3.57 21.54 -20.88
N PHE A 507 4.34 20.78 -21.64
CA PHE A 507 4.29 20.76 -23.11
C PHE A 507 3.68 19.49 -23.69
N HIS A 508 3.87 18.34 -23.03
CA HIS A 508 3.50 17.04 -23.60
C HIS A 508 2.46 16.26 -22.79
N TYR A 509 2.21 16.64 -21.53
CA TYR A 509 1.21 15.97 -20.70
C TYR A 509 -0.18 16.56 -20.95
N ASN A 510 -1.00 15.82 -21.69
CA ASN A 510 -2.39 16.19 -21.99
C ASN A 510 -3.39 15.62 -20.98
N GLY A 511 -2.91 14.97 -19.91
CA GLY A 511 -3.72 14.18 -19.02
C GLY A 511 -4.10 12.82 -19.61
N PRO A 512 -4.69 11.94 -18.79
CA PRO A 512 -5.22 10.67 -19.31
C PRO A 512 -6.38 10.90 -20.28
N PRO A 513 -6.71 9.90 -21.13
CA PRO A 513 -7.77 9.99 -22.13
C PRO A 513 -9.10 10.44 -21.50
N GLY A 514 -9.75 11.42 -22.11
CA GLY A 514 -11.12 11.78 -21.78
C GLY A 514 -12.07 10.79 -22.47
N GLY A 515 -12.77 9.94 -21.70
CA GLY A 515 -13.88 9.16 -22.25
C GLY A 515 -14.98 10.03 -22.89
N ASN A 516 -15.80 9.44 -23.76
CA ASN A 516 -16.82 10.10 -24.62
C ASN A 516 -17.75 11.12 -23.92
N ASP A 517 -17.87 11.11 -22.60
CA ASP A 517 -18.64 12.12 -21.84
C ASP A 517 -17.96 13.51 -21.83
N CYS A 518 -16.71 13.63 -22.27
CA CYS A 518 -16.02 14.93 -22.37
C CYS A 518 -16.54 15.81 -23.52
N ASP A 519 -17.23 15.22 -24.50
CA ASP A 519 -17.69 15.97 -25.67
C ASP A 519 -19.01 16.71 -25.41
N GLU A 520 -19.86 16.25 -24.48
CA GLU A 520 -21.15 16.91 -24.19
C GLU A 520 -21.03 18.20 -23.38
N ASP A 521 -20.08 18.31 -22.44
CA ASP A 521 -19.85 19.54 -21.65
C ASP A 521 -18.94 20.57 -22.35
N SER A 522 -18.48 20.28 -23.57
CA SER A 522 -17.64 21.17 -24.38
C SER A 522 -18.41 22.07 -25.35
N LEU A 523 -19.74 21.92 -25.42
CA LEU A 523 -20.62 22.77 -26.21
C LEU A 523 -21.22 23.87 -25.32
N GLU A 524 -21.05 25.12 -25.77
CA GLU A 524 -21.61 26.37 -25.22
C GLU A 524 -20.77 27.13 -24.17
N ILE A 525 -19.64 27.67 -24.63
CA ILE A 525 -19.21 29.00 -24.17
C ILE A 525 -19.81 30.02 -25.15
N PRO A 526 -20.81 30.84 -24.77
CA PRO A 526 -21.30 31.91 -25.64
C PRO A 526 -20.17 32.92 -25.84
N LYS A 527 -19.82 33.22 -27.10
CA LYS A 527 -18.95 34.35 -27.42
C LYS A 527 -19.67 35.64 -26.99
N PRO A 528 -19.02 36.54 -26.25
CA PRO A 528 -19.58 37.85 -25.99
C PRO A 528 -19.67 38.62 -27.32
N THR A 529 -20.89 39.01 -27.70
CA THR A 529 -21.18 40.00 -28.74
C THR A 529 -20.84 41.40 -28.28
#